data_AF-A0A963N8E7-F1
#
_entry.id   AF-A0A963N8E7-F1
#
_cell.length_a   1.000
_cell.length_b   1.000
_cell.length_c   1.000
_cell.angle_alpha   90.00
_cell.angle_beta   90.00
_cell.angle_gamma   90.00
#
_symmetry.space_group_name_H-M   'P 1'
#
loop_
_entity.id
_entity.type
_entity.pdbx_description
1 polymer ?
#
loop_
_entity_poly.entity_id
_entity_poly.type
_entity_poly.pdbx_seq_one_letter_code
_entity_poly.pdbx_strand_id
1 'polypeptide(L)'
;MFRAISKITIASSLVCGALSAPVSAAPPDDCQRAVDDVSASGRAIYDTAFEAQIMQYLNAANTQLSQKQNAQAMIELKTYEQELTAGIKAGKVAEKDGAGLKERLDRAMKCVSSLK
;
A
#
# COMPACT_ATOMS: atom_id res chain seq x y z
N MET A 1 -15.07 8.74 -63.33
CA MET A 1 -15.60 7.78 -62.33
C MET A 1 -14.42 7.01 -61.72
N PHE A 2 -14.59 6.52 -60.48
CA PHE A 2 -13.62 5.85 -59.57
C PHE A 2 -12.77 6.82 -58.73
N ARG A 3 -13.24 7.23 -57.53
CA ARG A 3 -13.34 6.57 -56.19
C ARG A 3 -12.03 6.63 -55.39
N ALA A 4 -12.16 7.21 -54.21
CA ALA A 4 -11.14 7.56 -53.22
C ALA A 4 -10.47 6.35 -52.56
N ILE A 5 -9.20 6.52 -52.16
CA ILE A 5 -8.49 5.63 -51.25
C ILE A 5 -8.12 6.42 -49.99
N SER A 6 -8.73 6.00 -48.89
CA SER A 6 -8.50 6.48 -47.52
C SER A 6 -7.21 5.88 -46.95
N LYS A 7 -6.49 6.75 -46.22
CA LYS A 7 -5.82 6.55 -44.91
C LYS A 7 -5.14 5.19 -44.65
N ILE A 8 -3.86 5.22 -44.30
CA ILE A 8 -3.26 4.68 -43.06
C ILE A 8 -1.82 5.25 -42.97
N THR A 9 -1.60 6.21 -42.07
CA THR A 9 -0.26 6.65 -41.68
C THR A 9 0.02 6.03 -40.31
N ILE A 10 0.83 4.98 -40.28
CA ILE A 10 1.31 4.37 -39.03
C ILE A 10 2.57 5.14 -38.64
N ALA A 11 2.45 6.07 -37.70
CA ALA A 11 3.57 6.70 -37.04
C ALA A 11 4.09 5.76 -35.95
N SER A 12 5.05 4.90 -36.30
CA SER A 12 5.82 4.13 -35.33
C SER A 12 7.00 4.98 -34.84
N SER A 13 6.81 5.74 -33.77
CA SER A 13 7.89 6.37 -33.01
C SER A 13 7.95 5.75 -31.62
N LEU A 14 8.73 4.68 -31.50
CA LEU A 14 9.21 4.13 -30.23
C LEU A 14 10.71 3.93 -30.37
N VAL A 15 11.47 4.96 -30.03
CA VAL A 15 12.87 4.78 -29.60
C VAL A 15 12.90 5.23 -28.15
N CYS A 16 12.87 4.22 -27.28
CA CYS A 16 13.05 4.34 -25.84
C CYS A 16 14.26 5.20 -25.53
N GLY A 17 14.03 6.38 -24.96
CA GLY A 17 15.02 7.04 -24.15
C GLY A 17 15.40 6.10 -23.01
N ALA A 18 16.66 5.66 -23.00
CA ALA A 18 17.32 5.15 -21.82
C ALA A 18 17.35 6.28 -20.78
N LEU A 19 16.26 6.42 -20.03
CA LEU A 19 16.21 7.28 -18.86
C LEU A 19 16.54 6.38 -17.68
N SER A 20 17.71 6.61 -17.10
CA SER A 20 18.00 6.38 -15.70
C SER A 20 16.76 6.77 -14.90
N ALA A 21 15.93 5.79 -14.55
CA ALA A 21 14.75 6.07 -13.77
C ALA A 21 15.26 6.71 -12.48
N PRO A 22 14.89 7.97 -12.17
CA PRO A 22 15.05 8.40 -10.79
C PRO A 22 14.29 7.35 -9.98
N VAL A 23 14.88 6.88 -8.89
CA VAL A 23 14.12 6.13 -7.90
C VAL A 23 13.05 7.14 -7.45
N SER A 24 11.89 7.10 -8.10
CA SER A 24 10.78 7.95 -7.75
C SER A 24 10.37 7.44 -6.39
N ALA A 25 10.72 8.20 -5.35
CA ALA A 25 10.14 8.01 -4.03
C ALA A 25 8.65 7.78 -4.27
N ALA A 26 8.11 6.67 -3.77
CA ALA A 26 6.73 6.30 -4.02
C ALA A 26 5.86 7.53 -3.70
N PRO A 27 4.97 7.99 -4.58
CA PRO A 27 4.11 9.09 -4.24
C PRO A 27 3.34 8.74 -2.95
N PRO A 28 3.00 9.72 -2.09
CA PRO A 28 2.28 9.47 -0.84
C PRO A 28 1.01 8.63 -1.04
N ASP A 29 0.33 8.80 -2.18
CA ASP A 29 -0.82 8.01 -2.60
C ASP A 29 -0.53 6.51 -2.76
N ASP A 30 0.66 6.13 -3.23
CA ASP A 30 1.06 4.73 -3.36
C ASP A 30 1.32 4.10 -1.98
N CYS A 31 1.82 4.89 -1.01
CA CYS A 31 1.96 4.41 0.36
C CYS A 31 0.62 4.32 1.08
N GLN A 32 -0.32 5.23 0.83
CA GLN A 32 -1.69 5.10 1.33
C GLN A 32 -2.38 3.85 0.78
N ARG A 33 -2.23 3.56 -0.53
CA ARG A 33 -2.71 2.31 -1.12
C ARG A 33 -2.10 1.07 -0.48
N ALA A 34 -0.81 1.11 -0.13
CA ALA A 34 -0.16 0.00 0.58
C ALA A 34 -0.76 -0.21 1.97
N VAL A 35 -1.09 0.85 2.70
CA VAL A 35 -1.79 0.77 4.00
C VAL A 35 -3.23 0.27 3.83
N ASP A 36 -3.93 0.72 2.78
CA ASP A 36 -5.27 0.24 2.44
C ASP A 36 -5.31 -1.25 2.09
N ASP A 37 -4.29 -1.77 1.42
CA ASP A 37 -4.15 -3.20 1.12
C ASP A 37 -3.99 -4.04 2.41
N VAL A 38 -3.26 -3.53 3.40
CA VAL A 38 -3.16 -4.14 4.73
C VAL A 38 -4.53 -4.13 5.42
N SER A 39 -5.24 -3.00 5.35
CA SER A 39 -6.61 -2.84 5.90
C SER A 39 -7.57 -3.86 5.30
N ALA A 40 -7.67 -3.92 3.97
CA ALA A 40 -8.57 -4.82 3.28
C ALA A 40 -8.24 -6.30 3.57
N SER A 41 -6.96 -6.64 3.58
CA SER A 41 -6.51 -8.01 3.90
C SER A 41 -6.79 -8.38 5.36
N GLY A 42 -6.63 -7.44 6.29
CA GLY A 42 -6.85 -7.66 7.71
C GLY A 42 -8.31 -7.93 8.06
N ARG A 43 -9.23 -7.13 7.47
CA ARG A 43 -10.67 -7.31 7.66
C ARG A 43 -11.19 -8.68 7.24
N ALA A 44 -10.52 -9.35 6.29
CA ALA A 44 -10.90 -10.69 5.87
C ALA A 44 -10.56 -11.78 6.89
N ILE A 45 -9.69 -11.50 7.87
CA ILE A 45 -9.11 -12.50 8.78
C ILE A 45 -9.33 -12.18 10.26
N TYR A 46 -9.79 -10.97 10.60
CA TYR A 46 -10.05 -10.56 11.98
C TYR A 46 -11.46 -10.93 12.43
N ASP A 47 -11.60 -11.27 13.71
CA ASP A 47 -12.91 -11.19 14.37
C ASP A 47 -13.32 -9.72 14.54
N THR A 48 -14.63 -9.46 14.65
CA THR A 48 -15.18 -8.09 14.66
C THR A 48 -14.67 -7.24 15.84
N ALA A 49 -14.38 -7.85 17.00
CA ALA A 49 -13.90 -7.10 18.16
C ALA A 49 -12.43 -6.72 17.99
N PHE A 50 -11.62 -7.64 17.47
CA PHE A 50 -10.21 -7.36 17.14
C PHE A 50 -10.08 -6.40 15.96
N GLU A 51 -10.92 -6.53 14.93
CA GLU A 51 -10.97 -5.62 13.79
C GLU A 51 -11.18 -4.17 14.27
N ALA A 52 -12.20 -3.91 15.09
CA ALA A 52 -12.49 -2.57 15.59
C ALA A 52 -11.31 -1.96 16.35
N GLN A 53 -10.59 -2.78 17.12
CA GLN A 53 -9.44 -2.35 17.90
C GLN A 53 -8.20 -2.07 17.04
N ILE A 54 -7.92 -2.92 16.05
CA ILE A 54 -6.66 -2.85 15.31
C ILE A 54 -6.75 -1.93 14.08
N MET A 55 -7.94 -1.81 13.48
CA MET A 55 -8.16 -0.99 12.27
C MET A 55 -7.98 0.51 12.52
N GLN A 56 -8.13 0.98 13.76
CA GLN A 56 -7.92 2.39 14.10
C GLN A 56 -6.50 2.86 13.77
N TYR A 57 -5.50 2.00 13.91
CA TYR A 57 -4.10 2.35 13.64
C TYR A 57 -3.82 2.50 12.14
N LEU A 58 -4.43 1.66 11.28
CA LEU A 58 -4.31 1.82 9.83
C LEU A 58 -5.03 3.08 9.34
N ASN A 59 -6.22 3.36 9.89
CA ASN A 59 -6.96 4.58 9.57
C ASN A 59 -6.20 5.84 10.03
N ALA A 60 -5.59 5.78 11.22
CA ALA A 60 -4.74 6.85 11.73
C ALA A 60 -3.52 7.03 10.82
N ALA A 61 -2.81 5.96 10.46
CA ALA A 61 -1.68 6.01 9.53
C ALA A 61 -2.04 6.70 8.21
N ASN A 62 -3.17 6.33 7.59
CA ASN A 62 -3.66 6.96 6.36
C ASN A 62 -3.99 8.45 6.53
N THR A 63 -4.61 8.80 7.65
CA THR A 63 -4.90 10.20 8.00
C THR A 63 -3.60 10.99 8.13
N GLN A 64 -2.58 10.43 8.79
CA GLN A 64 -1.28 11.07 8.93
C GLN A 64 -0.55 11.20 7.58
N LEU A 65 -0.63 10.18 6.71
CA LEU A 65 -0.07 10.25 5.35
C LEU A 65 -0.74 11.35 4.52
N SER A 66 -2.06 11.53 4.60
CA SER A 66 -2.77 12.63 3.92
C SER A 66 -2.34 14.01 4.42
N GLN A 67 -1.95 14.11 5.69
CA GLN A 67 -1.42 15.32 6.31
C GLN A 67 0.09 15.49 6.08
N LYS A 68 0.72 14.60 5.30
CA LYS A 68 2.18 14.54 5.07
C LYS A 68 2.99 14.35 6.36
N GLN A 69 2.38 13.80 7.40
CA GLN A 69 3.00 13.48 8.69
C GLN A 69 3.58 12.06 8.67
N ASN A 70 4.61 11.86 7.84
CA ASN A 70 5.17 10.52 7.57
C ASN A 70 5.74 9.84 8.83
N ALA A 71 6.31 10.63 9.76
CA ALA A 71 6.82 10.11 11.03
C ALA A 71 5.69 9.57 11.93
N GLN A 72 4.58 10.31 12.04
CA GLN A 72 3.40 9.91 12.78
C GLN A 72 2.74 8.69 12.12
N ALA A 73 2.62 8.66 10.79
CA ALA A 73 2.12 7.49 10.07
C ALA A 73 2.95 6.23 10.39
N MET A 74 4.28 6.35 10.44
CA MET A 74 5.16 5.23 10.78
C MET A 74 5.00 4.77 12.24
N ILE A 75 4.68 5.67 13.17
CA ILE A 75 4.36 5.29 14.56
C ILE A 75 3.09 4.44 14.59
N GLU A 76 2.03 4.86 13.92
CA GLU A 76 0.77 4.12 13.86
C GLU A 76 0.94 2.73 13.23
N LEU A 77 1.72 2.63 12.14
CA LEU A 77 2.00 1.34 11.49
C LEU A 77 2.80 0.38 12.40
N LYS A 78 3.73 0.90 13.21
CA LYS A 78 4.45 0.09 14.20
C LYS A 78 3.54 -0.37 15.34
N THR A 79 2.63 0.48 15.79
CA THR A 79 1.64 0.09 16.81
C THR A 79 0.74 -1.02 16.25
N TYR A 80 0.29 -0.89 15.00
CA TYR A 80 -0.44 -1.94 14.31
C TYR A 80 0.35 -3.27 14.26
N GLU A 81 1.65 -3.23 13.92
CA GLU A 81 2.51 -4.44 13.91
C GLU A 81 2.56 -5.15 15.27
N GLN A 82 2.65 -4.37 16.35
CA GLN A 82 2.69 -4.87 17.72
C GLN A 82 1.37 -5.53 18.11
N GLU A 83 0.24 -4.87 17.85
CA GLU A 83 -1.10 -5.38 18.12
C GLU A 83 -1.42 -6.62 17.28
N LEU A 84 -1.03 -6.64 16.00
CA LEU A 84 -1.14 -7.81 15.15
C LEU A 84 -0.34 -8.98 15.72
N THR A 85 0.89 -8.73 16.17
CA THR A 85 1.73 -9.77 16.78
C THR A 85 1.14 -10.29 18.09
N ALA A 86 0.55 -9.41 18.90
CA ALA A 86 -0.17 -9.81 20.11
C ALA A 86 -1.42 -10.63 19.77
N GLY A 87 -2.20 -10.23 18.76
CA GLY A 87 -3.36 -10.95 18.26
C GLY A 87 -3.03 -12.35 17.75
N ILE A 88 -1.93 -12.50 17.00
CA ILE A 88 -1.43 -13.81 16.54
C ILE A 88 -1.06 -14.69 17.74
N LYS A 89 -0.27 -14.16 18.70
CA LYS A 89 0.12 -14.91 19.91
C LYS A 89 -1.07 -15.31 20.78
N ALA A 90 -2.11 -14.48 20.81
CA ALA A 90 -3.35 -14.73 21.54
C ALA A 90 -4.33 -15.64 20.78
N GLY A 91 -3.99 -16.08 19.56
CA GLY A 91 -4.86 -16.92 18.73
C GLY A 91 -6.08 -16.20 18.14
N LYS A 92 -6.09 -14.86 18.15
CA LYS A 92 -7.13 -14.03 17.49
C LYS A 92 -6.97 -13.98 15.98
N VAL A 93 -5.77 -14.27 15.50
CA VAL A 93 -5.41 -14.35 14.07
C VAL A 93 -4.60 -15.62 13.88
N ALA A 94 -4.93 -16.42 12.88
CA ALA A 94 -4.14 -17.60 12.56
C ALA A 94 -2.72 -17.20 12.14
N GLU A 95 -1.70 -17.96 12.56
CA GLU A 95 -0.29 -17.62 12.27
C GLU A 95 0.00 -17.46 10.77
N LYS A 96 -0.60 -18.32 9.93
CA LYS A 96 -0.43 -18.25 8.47
C LYS A 96 -0.98 -16.95 7.88
N ASP A 97 -2.17 -16.54 8.33
CA ASP A 97 -2.82 -15.31 7.86
C ASP A 97 -2.08 -14.08 8.39
N GLY A 98 -1.66 -14.13 9.66
CA GLY A 98 -0.82 -13.12 10.29
C GLY A 98 0.53 -12.93 9.59
N ALA A 99 1.16 -14.00 9.11
CA ALA A 99 2.41 -13.91 8.34
C ALA A 99 2.21 -13.16 7.02
N GLY A 100 1.18 -13.52 6.24
CA GLY A 100 0.86 -12.82 4.99
C GLY A 100 0.51 -11.35 5.21
N LEU A 101 -0.13 -11.03 6.34
CA LEU A 101 -0.45 -9.65 6.70
C LEU A 101 0.79 -8.85 7.12
N LYS A 102 1.72 -9.46 7.85
CA LYS A 102 3.01 -8.85 8.20
C LYS A 102 3.84 -8.51 6.97
N GLU A 103 3.83 -9.36 5.96
CA GLU A 103 4.53 -9.05 4.69
C GLU A 103 3.93 -7.83 3.98
N ARG A 104 2.61 -7.67 3.98
CA ARG A 104 1.94 -6.48 3.44
C ARG A 104 2.28 -5.24 4.25
N LEU A 105 2.24 -5.36 5.58
CA LEU A 105 2.58 -4.29 6.50
C LEU A 105 4.03 -3.82 6.33
N ASP A 106 4.99 -4.75 6.20
CA ASP A 106 6.40 -4.43 5.97
C ASP A 106 6.58 -3.64 4.66
N ARG A 107 5.85 -4.00 3.59
CA ARG A 107 5.84 -3.22 2.35
C ARG A 107 5.29 -1.81 2.56
N ALA A 108 4.19 -1.66 3.29
CA ALA A 108 3.63 -0.35 3.62
C ALA A 108 4.62 0.50 4.44
N MET A 109 5.22 -0.08 5.48
CA MET A 109 6.22 0.59 6.32
C MET A 109 7.48 1.00 5.55
N LYS A 110 7.96 0.16 4.62
CA LYS A 110 9.06 0.50 3.71
C LYS A 110 8.67 1.66 2.78
N CYS A 111 7.46 1.65 2.25
CA CYS A 111 6.94 2.75 1.44
C CYS A 111 6.95 4.06 2.23
N VAL A 112 6.32 4.08 3.41
CA VAL A 112 6.26 5.27 4.28
C VAL A 112 7.66 5.74 4.70
N SER A 113 8.58 4.81 4.94
CA SER A 113 9.99 5.14 5.25
C SER A 113 10.73 5.77 4.08
N SER A 114 10.32 5.50 2.84
CA SER A 114 10.91 6.10 1.63
C SER A 114 10.39 7.52 1.34
N LEU A 115 9.31 7.94 2.02
CA LEU A 115 8.75 9.30 1.94
C LEU A 115 9.52 10.33 2.79
N LYS A 116 10.65 9.94 3.39
CA LYS A 116 11.46 10.79 4.27
C LYS A 116 12.25 11.86 3.53
#